data_AF-A0A7X8MJM5-F1
#
_entry.id   AF-A0A7X8MJM5-F1
#
_cell.length_a   1.000
_cell.length_b   1.000
_cell.length_c   1.000
_cell.angle_alpha   90.00
_cell.angle_beta   90.00
_cell.angle_gamma   90.00
#
_symmetry.space_group_name_H-M   'P 1'
#
loop_
_entity.id
_entity.type
_entity.pdbx_description
1 polymer ?
#
loop_
_entity_poly.entity_id
_entity_poly.type
_entity_poly.pdbx_seq_one_letter_code
_entity_poly.pdbx_strand_id
1 'polypeptide(L)' 'MKKVVVRQLVRDISRYIDQLVEVNGWVRSNRDQKSFGFIALNDGTHFNTVQVVYEKENLANFAEATRFRAGSAITVR' A
#
# COMPACT_ATOMS: atom_id res chain seq x y z
N MET A 1 -5.53 9.07 -10.86
CA MET A 1 -4.31 9.32 -10.05
C MET A 1 -3.10 8.92 -10.87
N LYS A 2 -1.90 9.43 -10.53
CA LYS A 2 -0.68 9.05 -11.25
C LYS A 2 -0.23 7.66 -10.80
N LYS A 3 -0.09 6.73 -11.74
CA LYS A 3 0.50 5.41 -11.48
C LYS A 3 1.99 5.56 -11.21
N VAL A 4 2.45 5.04 -10.08
CA VAL A 4 3.85 5.03 -9.68
C VAL A 4 4.26 3.64 -9.24
N VAL A 5 5.53 3.31 -9.44
CA VAL A 5 6.12 2.05 -8.97
C VAL A 5 6.89 2.27 -7.67
N VAL A 6 7.03 1.24 -6.85
CA VAL A 6 7.75 1.27 -5.56
C VAL A 6 9.16 1.82 -5.73
N ARG A 7 9.86 1.46 -6.81
CA ARG A 7 11.19 2.02 -7.12
C ARG A 7 11.19 3.55 -7.19
N GLN A 8 10.15 4.16 -7.75
CA GLN A 8 10.07 5.62 -7.86
C GLN A 8 9.82 6.26 -6.50
N LEU A 9 8.92 5.68 -5.70
CA LEU A 9 8.64 6.16 -4.35
C LEU A 9 9.88 6.11 -3.46
N VAL A 10 10.62 5.00 -3.50
CA VAL A 10 11.82 4.83 -2.66
C VAL A 10 12.99 5.71 -3.09
N ARG A 11 13.10 6.04 -4.38
CA ARG A 11 14.19 6.88 -4.91
C ARG A 11 13.95 8.38 -4.71
N ASP A 12 12.70 8.83 -4.69
CA ASP A 12 12.36 10.26 -4.74
C ASP A 12 11.10 10.55 -3.91
N ILE A 13 11.16 10.25 -2.61
CA ILE A 13 10.03 10.40 -1.68
C ILE A 13 9.50 11.84 -1.70
N SER A 14 10.40 12.84 -1.66
CA SER A 14 10.06 14.26 -1.61
C SER A 14 9.18 14.71 -2.75
N ARG A 15 9.34 14.14 -3.95
CA ARG A 15 8.50 14.45 -5.12
C ARG A 15 7.04 14.04 -4.97
N TYR A 16 6.74 13.08 -4.10
CA TYR A 16 5.40 12.49 -3.96
C TYR A 16 4.70 12.84 -2.65
N ILE A 17 5.33 13.65 -1.79
CA ILE A 17 4.70 14.19 -0.58
C ILE A 17 3.43 14.96 -0.96
N ASP A 18 2.36 14.75 -0.19
CA ASP A 18 1.04 15.37 -0.36
C ASP A 18 0.38 15.15 -1.73
N GLN A 19 0.84 14.16 -2.51
CA GLN A 19 0.27 13.82 -3.81
C GLN A 19 -0.51 12.51 -3.76
N LEU A 20 -1.64 12.51 -4.45
CA LEU A 20 -2.43 11.31 -4.69
C LEU A 20 -1.80 10.46 -5.79
N VAL A 21 -1.27 9.30 -5.41
CA VAL A 21 -0.65 8.32 -6.31
C VAL A 21 -1.38 6.98 -6.27
N GLU A 22 -1.27 6.22 -7.35
CA GLU A 22 -1.78 4.85 -7.43
C GLU A 22 -0.60 3.87 -7.50
N VAL A 23 -0.63 2.83 -6.66
CA VAL A 23 0.36 1.75 -6.65
C VAL A 23 -0.31 0.39 -6.82
N ASN A 24 0.37 -0.51 -7.51
CA ASN A 24 -0.08 -1.86 -7.80
C ASN A 24 1.00 -2.83 -7.36
N GLY A 25 0.63 -3.90 -6.65
CA GLY A 25 1.62 -4.89 -6.22
C GLY A 25 1.01 -6.02 -5.42
N TRP A 26 1.88 -6.77 -4.75
CA TRP A 26 1.52 -7.93 -3.94
C TRP A 26 1.78 -7.66 -2.47
N VAL A 27 0.83 -8.09 -1.64
CA VAL A 27 0.94 -8.06 -0.17
C VAL A 27 2.05 -9.00 0.26
N ARG A 28 3.05 -8.48 0.98
CA ARG A 28 4.11 -9.28 1.62
C ARG A 28 3.73 -9.67 3.05
N SER A 29 3.10 -8.75 3.76
CA SER A 29 2.48 -8.98 5.06
C SER A 29 1.35 -7.97 5.27
N ASN A 30 0.37 -8.36 6.08
CA ASN A 30 -0.73 -7.52 6.50
C ASN A 30 -0.86 -7.62 8.02
N ARG A 31 -0.83 -6.48 8.70
CA ARG A 31 -0.93 -6.38 10.15
C ARG A 31 -2.14 -5.50 10.47
N ASP A 32 -3.26 -6.13 10.73
CA ASP A 32 -4.47 -5.43 11.16
C ASP A 32 -4.38 -5.07 12.65
N GLN A 33 -4.98 -3.92 12.98
CA GLN A 33 -5.30 -3.51 14.33
C GLN A 33 -6.79 -3.15 14.40
N LYS A 34 -7.27 -2.76 15.58
CA LYS A 34 -8.69 -2.48 15.83
C LYS A 34 -9.27 -1.39 14.92
N SER A 35 -8.51 -0.34 14.65
CA SER A 35 -8.98 0.86 13.93
C SER A 35 -8.20 1.19 12.66
N PHE A 36 -7.02 0.59 12.47
CA PHE A 36 -6.15 0.79 11.32
C PHE A 36 -5.31 -0.46 11.07
N GLY A 37 -4.60 -0.53 9.97
CA GLY A 37 -3.66 -1.61 9.69
C GLY A 37 -2.55 -1.20 8.74
N PHE A 38 -1.60 -2.11 8.58
CA PHE A 38 -0.40 -1.91 7.77
C PHE A 38 -0.23 -3.04 6.77
N ILE A 39 -0.17 -2.69 5.48
CA ILE A 39 0.21 -3.61 4.41
C ILE A 39 1.64 -3.27 3.98
N ALA A 40 2.52 -4.26 4.01
CA ALA A 40 3.79 -4.19 3.30
C ALA A 40 3.57 -4.56 1.83
N LEU A 41 3.59 -3.58 0.94
CA LEU A 41 3.36 -3.76 -0.50
C LEU A 41 4.68 -3.83 -1.26
N ASN A 42 4.80 -4.78 -2.19
CA ASN A 42 5.92 -4.85 -3.12
C ASN A 42 5.43 -5.11 -4.54
N ASP A 43 6.04 -4.45 -5.52
CA ASP A 43 5.69 -4.58 -6.94
C ASP A 43 6.81 -5.20 -7.79
N GLY A 44 7.86 -5.72 -7.15
CA GLY A 44 9.04 -6.28 -7.81
C GLY A 44 10.00 -5.26 -8.43
N THR A 45 9.65 -3.97 -8.47
CA THR A 45 10.52 -2.95 -9.07
C THR A 45 11.68 -2.55 -8.15
N HIS A 46 11.58 -2.83 -6.85
CA HIS A 46 12.63 -2.56 -5.87
C HIS A 46 12.63 -3.61 -4.74
N PHE A 47 13.78 -3.75 -4.07
CA PHE A 47 13.95 -4.73 -2.99
C PHE A 47 13.14 -4.36 -1.74
N ASN A 48 13.03 -3.07 -1.44
CA ASN A 48 12.25 -2.59 -0.29
C ASN A 48 10.74 -2.63 -0.59
N THR A 49 9.95 -2.80 0.45
CA THR A 49 8.49 -2.63 0.40
C THR A 49 8.10 -1.19 0.71
N VAL A 50 6.89 -0.81 0.31
CA VAL A 50 6.23 0.42 0.77
C VAL A 50 5.19 0.04 1.81
N GLN A 51 5.11 0.83 2.88
CA GLN A 51 4.08 0.66 3.90
C GLN A 51 2.82 1.41 3.51
N VAL A 52 1.73 0.68 3.31
CA VAL A 52 0.40 1.24 3.10
C VAL A 52 -0.32 1.21 4.45
N VAL A 53 -0.79 2.37 4.90
CA VAL A 53 -1.61 2.50 6.10
C VAL A 53 -3.07 2.62 5.66
N TYR A 54 -3.96 1.85 6.28
CA TYR A 54 -5.39 1.94 6.01
C TYR A 54 -6.17 2.05 7.32
N GLU A 55 -7.22 2.86 7.32
CA GLU A 55 -7.96 3.22 8.54
C GLU A 55 -9.45 2.94 8.36
N LYS A 56 -10.11 2.48 9.43
CA LYS A 56 -11.51 2.06 9.40
C LYS A 56 -12.47 3.20 9.06
N GLU A 57 -12.16 4.41 9.49
CA GLU A 57 -12.99 5.60 9.27
C GLU A 57 -12.93 6.08 7.81
N ASN A 58 -11.81 5.82 7.12
CA ASN A 58 -11.52 6.38 5.80
C ASN A 58 -11.57 5.35 4.67
N LEU A 59 -11.77 4.06 4.96
CA LEU A 59 -11.76 2.98 3.98
C LEU A 59 -13.08 2.18 3.96
N ALA A 60 -13.87 2.36 2.90
CA ALA A 60 -15.16 1.69 2.73
C ALA A 60 -15.07 0.15 2.78
N ASN A 61 -13.99 -0.42 2.25
CA ASN A 61 -13.74 -1.87 2.24
C ASN A 61 -12.75 -2.31 3.33
N PHE A 62 -12.69 -1.61 4.48
CA PHE A 62 -11.78 -1.94 5.58
C PHE A 62 -11.85 -3.43 6.00
N ALA A 63 -13.06 -3.97 6.18
CA ALA A 63 -13.26 -5.36 6.60
C ALA A 63 -12.77 -6.40 5.58
N GLU A 64 -12.67 -6.01 4.30
CA GLU A 64 -12.07 -6.83 3.26
C GLU A 64 -10.53 -6.68 3.28
N ALA A 65 -10.04 -5.45 3.41
CA ALA A 65 -8.62 -5.15 3.44
C ALA A 65 -7.88 -5.84 4.60
N THR A 66 -8.52 -6.01 5.77
CA THR A 66 -7.95 -6.78 6.90
C THR A 66 -7.76 -8.25 6.58
N ARG A 67 -8.44 -8.78 5.56
CA ARG A 67 -8.39 -10.21 5.19
C ARG A 67 -7.40 -10.49 4.06
N PHE A 68 -6.79 -9.47 3.46
CA PHE A 68 -5.77 -9.67 2.43
C PHE A 68 -4.56 -10.42 3.01
N ARG A 69 -4.21 -11.53 2.37
CA ARG A 69 -3.12 -12.41 2.82
C ARG A 69 -1.86 -12.14 2.01
N ALA A 70 -0.74 -12.69 2.47
CA ALA A 70 0.50 -12.68 1.69
C ALA A 70 0.24 -13.30 0.29
N GLY A 71 0.72 -12.61 -0.75
CA GLY A 71 0.51 -13.00 -2.15
C GLY A 71 -0.75 -12.42 -2.79
N SER A 72 -1.65 -11.76 -2.05
CA SER A 72 -2.78 -11.03 -2.65
C SER A 72 -2.27 -9.90 -3.54
N ALA A 73 -2.74 -9.84 -4.79
CA ALA A 73 -2.51 -8.71 -5.68
C ALA A 73 -3.53 -7.62 -5.37
N ILE A 74 -3.05 -6.39 -5.13
CA ILE A 74 -3.91 -5.26 -4.77
C ILE A 74 -3.52 -3.98 -5.53
N THR A 75 -4.51 -3.12 -5.72
CA THR A 75 -4.35 -1.74 -6.20
C THR A 75 -4.73 -0.81 -5.06
N VAL A 76 -3.86 0.16 -4.75
CA VAL A 76 -4.08 1.16 -3.70
C VAL A 76 -4.19 2.54 -4.36
N ARG A 77 -5.24 3.28 -4.01
CA ARG A 77 -5.63 4.58 -4.55
C ARG A 77 -6.42 5.37 -3.51
#